data_AF-A0A0W0WAQ1-F1
#
_entry.id   AF-A0A0W0WAQ1-F1
#
_cell.length_a   1.000
_cell.length_b   1.000
_cell.length_c   1.000
_cell.angle_alpha   90.00
_cell.angle_beta   90.00
_cell.angle_gamma   90.00
#
_symmetry.space_group_name_H-M   'P 1'
#
loop_
_entity.id
_entity.type
_entity.pdbx_description
1 polymer ?
#
loop_
_entity_poly.entity_id
_entity_poly.type
_entity_poly.pdbx_seq_one_letter_code
_entity_poly.pdbx_strand_id
1 'polypeptide(L)'
;MLRKTCYSLLCAGALFSANSLATTHTYMLGTGIDYEFPPNEPQIVANYWFWPVTATCTFHSEDSGDDFLIEALSKSGKIGGETIAAGDTPKIITIHPEQKITITADSGAKVKLTNQGQHLVIASCSL
;
A
#
# COMPACT_ATOMS: atom_id res chain seq x y z
N MET A 1 21.47 -39.68 -39.85
CA MET A 1 22.21 -38.97 -38.78
C MET A 1 21.33 -37.88 -38.16
N LEU A 2 20.17 -38.25 -37.61
CA LEU A 2 19.14 -37.31 -37.12
C LEU A 2 18.65 -37.74 -35.72
N ARG A 3 19.58 -38.13 -34.85
CA ARG A 3 19.28 -38.66 -33.51
C ARG A 3 20.07 -38.01 -32.38
N LYS A 4 20.88 -36.98 -32.70
CA LYS A 4 21.80 -36.35 -31.73
C LYS A 4 21.52 -34.87 -31.44
N THR A 5 20.54 -34.25 -32.08
CA THR A 5 20.28 -32.80 -31.93
C THR A 5 19.08 -32.45 -31.03
N CYS A 6 18.29 -33.41 -30.57
CA CYS A 6 17.11 -33.11 -29.73
C CYS A 6 17.42 -32.87 -28.24
N TYR A 7 18.60 -33.24 -27.74
CA TYR A 7 18.90 -33.12 -26.31
C TYR A 7 19.55 -31.78 -25.91
N SER A 8 19.88 -30.92 -26.87
CA SER A 8 20.59 -29.65 -26.60
C SER A 8 19.66 -28.46 -26.38
N LEU A 9 18.37 -28.55 -26.72
CA LEU A 9 17.43 -27.42 -26.64
C LEU A 9 16.54 -27.40 -25.39
N LEU A 10 16.67 -28.38 -24.48
CA LEU A 10 15.83 -28.50 -23.28
C LEU A 10 16.36 -27.78 -22.04
N CYS A 11 17.51 -27.10 -22.11
CA CYS A 11 18.10 -26.39 -20.97
C CYS A 11 18.03 -24.85 -21.05
N ALA A 12 17.49 -24.26 -22.12
CA ALA A 12 17.41 -22.80 -22.27
C ALA A 12 16.08 -22.18 -21.80
N GLY A 13 15.09 -22.99 -21.41
CA GLY A 13 13.76 -22.51 -21.00
C GLY A 13 13.61 -22.13 -19.52
N ALA A 14 14.60 -22.42 -18.67
CA ALA A 14 14.47 -22.27 -17.22
C ALA A 14 14.93 -20.91 -16.65
N LEU A 15 15.37 -19.97 -17.49
CA LEU A 15 15.99 -18.71 -17.01
C LEU A 15 15.04 -17.49 -17.00
N PHE A 16 13.77 -17.62 -17.39
CA PHE A 16 12.85 -16.48 -17.47
C PHE A 16 11.65 -16.52 -16.52
N SER A 17 11.56 -17.48 -15.61
CA SER A 17 10.53 -17.47 -14.57
C SER A 17 11.04 -16.83 -13.28
N ALA A 18 11.59 -15.61 -13.37
CA ALA A 18 11.63 -14.74 -12.21
C ALA A 18 10.21 -14.20 -12.03
N ASN A 19 9.38 -14.93 -11.27
CA ASN A 19 8.10 -14.40 -10.83
C ASN A 19 8.40 -13.14 -9.99
N SER A 20 8.08 -11.97 -10.54
CA SER A 20 8.02 -10.73 -9.77
C SER A 20 6.89 -10.89 -8.75
N LEU A 21 7.22 -11.44 -7.58
CA LEU A 21 6.32 -11.49 -6.43
C LEU A 21 6.26 -10.09 -5.83
N ALA A 22 5.51 -9.20 -6.49
CA ALA A 22 5.04 -7.99 -5.83
C ALA A 22 3.97 -8.42 -4.82
N THR A 23 4.37 -8.58 -3.55
CA THR A 23 3.45 -8.88 -2.46
C THR A 23 2.72 -7.59 -2.09
N THR A 24 1.50 -7.40 -2.59
CA THR A 24 0.61 -6.35 -2.09
C THR A 24 0.02 -6.81 -0.76
N HIS A 25 0.41 -6.20 0.36
CA HIS A 25 -0.24 -6.48 1.64
C HIS A 25 -1.57 -5.73 1.72
N THR A 26 -2.60 -6.44 2.17
CA THR A 26 -3.88 -5.83 2.52
C THR A 26 -3.98 -5.75 4.03
N TYR A 27 -3.96 -4.53 4.52
CA TYR A 27 -4.13 -4.19 5.91
C TYR A 27 -5.60 -3.99 6.24
N MET A 28 -6.05 -4.60 7.33
CA MET A 28 -7.33 -4.27 7.95
C MET A 28 -7.11 -3.12 8.91
N LEU A 29 -7.89 -2.04 8.79
CA LEU A 29 -7.81 -0.92 9.71
C LEU A 29 -8.33 -1.34 11.11
N GLY A 30 -7.46 -1.31 12.12
CA GLY A 30 -7.77 -1.69 13.51
C GLY A 30 -6.74 -1.18 14.53
N THR A 31 -7.02 -1.40 15.82
CA THR A 31 -6.19 -0.96 16.96
C THR A 31 -4.91 -1.79 17.10
N GLY A 32 -3.78 -1.12 17.37
CA GLY A 32 -2.54 -1.78 17.81
C GLY A 32 -1.80 -2.52 16.70
N ILE A 33 -2.04 -2.13 15.46
CA ILE A 33 -1.36 -2.66 14.27
C ILE A 33 -0.48 -1.55 13.71
N ASP A 34 0.80 -1.87 13.53
CA ASP A 34 1.71 -1.06 12.73
C ASP A 34 1.55 -1.44 11.26
N TYR A 35 1.40 -0.43 10.42
CA TYR A 35 1.29 -0.58 8.97
C TYR A 35 2.60 -0.19 8.33
N GLU A 36 3.19 -1.10 7.57
CA GLU A 36 4.44 -0.87 6.87
C GLU A 36 4.16 -0.44 5.42
N PHE A 37 4.81 0.64 4.99
CA PHE A 37 4.71 1.16 3.63
C PHE A 37 6.12 1.19 3.01
N PRO A 38 6.55 0.09 2.37
CA PRO A 38 7.82 0.05 1.67
C PRO A 38 7.88 1.08 0.53
N PRO A 39 9.08 1.57 0.17
CA PRO A 39 9.26 2.51 -0.93
C PRO A 39 8.70 1.98 -2.25
N ASN A 40 7.86 2.78 -2.89
CA ASN A 40 7.25 2.54 -4.20
C ASN A 40 6.40 1.26 -4.29
N GLU A 41 6.02 0.67 -3.15
CA GLU A 41 5.15 -0.50 -3.11
C GLU A 41 3.75 -0.14 -2.63
N PRO A 42 2.70 -0.39 -3.45
CA PRO A 42 1.33 -0.08 -3.05
C PRO A 42 0.86 -1.04 -1.96
N GLN A 43 0.27 -0.47 -0.91
CA GLN A 43 -0.39 -1.20 0.16
C GLN A 43 -1.87 -0.85 0.20
N ILE A 44 -2.72 -1.84 0.46
CA ILE A 44 -4.18 -1.63 0.52
C ILE A 44 -4.60 -1.58 1.97
N VAL A 45 -5.21 -0.48 2.39
CA VAL A 45 -5.87 -0.36 3.69
C VAL A 45 -7.38 -0.45 3.49
N ALA A 46 -8.02 -1.35 4.21
CA ALA A 46 -9.45 -1.63 4.07
C ALA A 46 -10.19 -1.58 5.40
N ASN A 47 -11.40 -1.00 5.38
CA ASN A 47 -12.37 -1.12 6.46
C ASN A 47 -13.42 -2.18 6.08
N TYR A 48 -13.30 -3.36 6.69
CA TYR A 48 -14.25 -4.46 6.50
C TYR A 48 -15.42 -4.43 7.50
N TRP A 49 -15.43 -3.51 8.46
CA TRP A 49 -16.53 -3.34 9.40
C TRP A 49 -17.74 -2.73 8.70
N PHE A 50 -18.94 -3.03 9.21
CA PHE A 50 -20.18 -2.50 8.66
C PHE A 50 -20.48 -1.05 9.07
N TRP A 51 -19.66 -0.45 9.93
CA TRP A 51 -19.71 0.94 10.37
C TRP A 51 -18.41 1.70 9.98
N PRO A 52 -18.42 3.05 9.93
CA PRO A 52 -17.21 3.83 9.69
C PRO A 52 -16.21 3.71 10.84
N VAL A 53 -14.94 3.53 10.50
CA VAL A 53 -13.84 3.45 11.48
C VAL A 53 -13.01 4.72 11.39
N THR A 54 -12.64 5.28 12.54
CA THR A 54 -11.69 6.39 12.62
C THR A 54 -10.48 5.95 13.43
N ALA A 55 -9.29 6.25 12.94
CA ALA A 55 -8.03 5.98 13.61
C ALA A 55 -7.17 7.25 13.61
N THR A 56 -6.36 7.44 14.64
CA THR A 56 -5.25 8.40 14.63
C THR A 56 -3.96 7.62 14.46
N CYS A 57 -3.22 7.92 13.41
CA CYS A 57 -1.96 7.27 13.07
C CYS A 57 -0.80 8.22 13.28
N THR A 58 0.27 7.74 13.89
CA THR A 58 1.56 8.43 13.97
C THR A 58 2.50 7.78 12.96
N PHE A 59 3.10 8.57 12.08
CA PHE A 59 3.98 8.09 11.02
C PHE A 59 5.44 8.22 11.42
N HIS A 60 6.21 7.18 11.20
CA HIS A 60 7.64 7.08 11.51
C HIS A 60 8.40 6.83 10.21
N SER A 61 9.39 7.65 9.92
CA SER A 61 10.25 7.58 8.74
C SER A 61 11.62 8.19 9.05
N GLU A 62 12.64 7.76 8.32
CA GLU A 62 13.98 8.36 8.34
C GLU A 62 14.05 9.62 7.44
N ASP A 63 13.11 9.74 6.49
CA ASP A 63 13.03 10.87 5.56
C ASP A 63 12.41 12.11 6.23
N SER A 64 12.78 13.33 5.79
CA SER A 64 12.18 14.56 6.32
C SER A 64 10.70 14.74 5.94
N GLY A 65 10.24 13.96 4.97
CA GLY A 65 8.87 13.93 4.48
C GLY A 65 8.74 12.99 3.30
N ASP A 66 7.63 12.25 3.26
CA ASP A 66 7.35 11.23 2.26
C ASP A 66 6.05 11.56 1.54
N ASP A 67 6.11 11.62 0.22
CA ASP A 67 4.92 11.79 -0.62
C ASP A 67 4.19 10.45 -0.73
N PHE A 68 2.89 10.45 -0.44
CA PHE A 68 2.02 9.30 -0.58
C PHE A 68 1.03 9.52 -1.72
N LEU A 69 1.08 8.65 -2.73
CA LEU A 69 0.03 8.56 -3.73
C LEU A 69 -1.13 7.73 -3.19
N ILE A 70 -2.31 8.33 -3.15
CA ILE A 70 -3.51 7.77 -2.55
C ILE A 70 -4.59 7.61 -3.61
N GLU A 71 -5.15 6.41 -3.70
CA GLU A 71 -6.25 6.08 -4.59
C GLU A 71 -7.35 5.34 -3.82
N ALA A 72 -8.55 5.89 -3.80
CA ALA A 72 -9.71 5.18 -3.28
C ALA A 72 -10.19 4.14 -4.30
N LEU A 73 -10.10 2.86 -3.95
CA LEU A 73 -10.52 1.75 -4.78
C LEU A 73 -12.02 1.44 -4.63
N SER A 74 -12.59 1.72 -3.46
CA SER A 74 -14.01 1.50 -3.16
C SER A 74 -14.46 2.43 -2.03
N LYS A 75 -15.68 2.94 -2.14
CA LYS A 75 -16.32 3.88 -1.19
C LYS A 75 -15.46 5.13 -0.97
N SER A 76 -15.54 5.72 0.22
CA SER A 76 -14.87 6.95 0.58
C SER A 76 -14.20 6.85 1.94
N GLY A 77 -13.28 7.78 2.17
CA GLY A 77 -12.64 7.99 3.45
C GLY A 77 -12.08 9.40 3.54
N LYS A 78 -11.41 9.67 4.65
CA LYS A 78 -10.69 10.90 4.90
C LYS A 78 -9.29 10.60 5.40
N ILE A 79 -8.30 11.35 4.92
CA ILE A 79 -6.92 11.30 5.42
C ILE A 79 -6.51 12.75 5.71
N GLY A 80 -6.17 13.06 6.96
CA GLY A 80 -5.80 14.42 7.35
C GLY A 80 -6.93 15.44 7.15
N GLY A 81 -8.20 14.98 7.18
CA GLY A 81 -9.38 15.81 6.91
C GLY A 81 -9.76 15.93 5.44
N GLU A 82 -8.86 15.58 4.52
CA GLU A 82 -9.15 15.57 3.08
C GLU A 82 -9.97 14.34 2.70
N THR A 83 -11.08 14.55 1.99
CA THR A 83 -11.94 13.45 1.52
C THR A 83 -11.39 12.86 0.23
N ILE A 84 -11.44 11.53 0.13
CA ILE A 84 -11.00 10.75 -1.02
C ILE A 84 -12.08 9.70 -1.31
N ALA A 85 -12.62 9.68 -2.53
CA ALA A 85 -13.70 8.80 -2.93
C ALA A 85 -13.36 8.00 -4.20
N ALA A 86 -13.91 6.79 -4.31
CA ALA A 86 -13.72 5.98 -5.50
C ALA A 86 -14.27 6.69 -6.74
N GLY A 87 -13.44 6.75 -7.79
CA GLY A 87 -13.71 7.52 -9.01
C GLY A 87 -13.02 8.90 -9.03
N ASP A 88 -12.52 9.38 -7.90
CA ASP A 88 -11.66 10.56 -7.87
C ASP A 88 -10.30 10.27 -8.52
N THR A 89 -9.66 11.32 -9.04
CA THR A 89 -8.25 11.24 -9.43
C THR A 89 -7.38 10.93 -8.21
N PRO A 90 -6.36 10.06 -8.33
CA PRO A 90 -5.40 9.83 -7.25
C PRO A 90 -4.79 11.13 -6.75
N LYS A 91 -4.60 11.21 -5.43
CA LYS A 91 -4.09 12.40 -4.75
C LYS A 91 -2.71 12.14 -4.17
N ILE A 92 -1.90 13.19 -4.06
CA ILE A 92 -0.61 13.13 -3.38
C ILE A 92 -0.71 13.96 -2.11
N ILE A 93 -0.30 13.38 -0.98
CA ILE A 93 -0.11 14.11 0.28
C ILE A 93 1.31 13.88 0.77
N THR A 94 1.94 14.92 1.32
CA THR A 94 3.24 14.78 1.99
C THR A 94 3.01 14.51 3.47
N ILE A 95 3.61 13.45 3.99
CA ILE A 95 3.57 13.07 5.41
C ILE A 95 4.95 13.30 6.01
N HIS A 96 5.01 13.99 7.14
CA HIS A 96 6.25 14.21 7.88
C HIS A 96 6.40 13.21 9.04
N PRO A 97 7.64 12.88 9.46
CA PRO A 97 7.87 12.06 10.65
C PRO A 97 7.21 12.63 11.90
N GLU A 98 6.75 11.73 12.77
CA GLU A 98 6.02 12.01 14.01
C GLU A 98 4.69 12.77 13.82
N GLN A 99 4.27 12.99 12.56
CA GLN A 99 3.00 13.63 12.26
C GLN A 99 1.85 12.70 12.65
N LYS A 100 0.90 13.26 13.40
CA LYS A 100 -0.36 12.59 13.74
C LYS A 100 -1.43 12.95 12.71
N ILE A 101 -1.94 11.93 12.03
CA ILE A 101 -2.96 12.09 11.00
C ILE A 101 -4.19 11.26 11.38
N THR A 102 -5.36 11.90 11.39
CA THR A 102 -6.63 11.19 11.54
C THR A 102 -7.06 10.62 10.19
N ILE A 103 -7.35 9.32 10.19
CA ILE A 103 -7.85 8.57 9.05
C ILE A 103 -9.26 8.07 9.38
N THR A 104 -10.22 8.38 8.52
CA THR A 104 -11.58 7.84 8.60
C THR A 104 -11.85 7.00 7.37
N ALA A 105 -12.39 5.80 7.55
CA ALA A 105 -12.75 4.91 6.46
C ALA A 105 -14.22 4.52 6.58
N ASP A 106 -15.01 4.80 5.55
CA ASP A 106 -16.40 4.37 5.53
C ASP A 106 -16.51 2.84 5.51
N SER A 107 -17.69 2.34 5.85
CA SER A 107 -18.00 0.91 5.77
C SER A 107 -17.72 0.35 4.37
N GLY A 108 -16.85 -0.67 4.28
CA GLY A 108 -16.44 -1.28 3.02
C GLY A 108 -15.46 -0.44 2.19
N ALA A 109 -14.86 0.61 2.75
CA ALA A 109 -13.84 1.40 2.07
C ALA A 109 -12.55 0.62 1.85
N LYS A 110 -11.94 0.84 0.69
CA LYS A 110 -10.61 0.32 0.33
C LYS A 110 -9.80 1.44 -0.28
N VAL A 111 -8.62 1.69 0.25
CA VAL A 111 -7.69 2.73 -0.20
C VAL A 111 -6.35 2.10 -0.48
N LYS A 112 -5.78 2.42 -1.64
CA LYS A 112 -4.41 2.07 -2.02
C LYS A 112 -3.53 3.25 -1.67
N LEU A 113 -2.52 3.02 -0.86
CA LEU A 113 -1.48 3.99 -0.51
C LEU A 113 -0.16 3.50 -1.07
N THR A 114 0.56 4.37 -1.77
CA THR A 114 1.91 4.08 -2.26
C THR A 114 2.84 5.13 -1.69
N ASN A 115 3.79 4.70 -0.86
CA ASN A 115 4.88 5.55 -0.41
C ASN A 115 5.80 5.85 -1.61
N GLN A 116 5.93 7.11 -2.00
CA GLN A 116 6.83 7.55 -3.09
C GLN A 116 8.18 8.06 -2.55
N GLY A 117 8.41 7.95 -1.24
CA GLY A 117 9.67 8.21 -0.56
C GLY A 117 10.74 7.17 -0.87
N GLN A 118 11.90 7.33 -0.23
CA GLN A 118 13.07 6.45 -0.44
C GLN A 118 13.20 5.38 0.65
N HIS A 119 12.65 5.62 1.84
CA HIS A 119 12.74 4.71 2.98
C HIS A 119 11.38 4.14 3.42
N LEU A 120 11.46 3.09 4.24
CA LEU A 120 10.29 2.46 4.83
C LEU A 120 9.57 3.47 5.75
N VAL A 121 8.26 3.60 5.58
CA VAL A 121 7.40 4.37 6.48
C VAL A 121 6.57 3.40 7.31
N ILE A 122 6.53 3.59 8.62
CA ILE A 122 5.72 2.81 9.56
C ILE A 122 4.63 3.72 10.13
N ALA A 123 3.36 3.29 10.05
CA ALA A 123 2.25 4.01 10.67
C ALA A 123 1.70 3.22 11.87
N SER A 124 1.83 3.77 13.06
CA SER A 124 1.27 3.21 14.29
C SER A 124 -0.09 3.85 14.57
N CYS A 125 -1.18 3.07 14.51
CA CYS A 125 -2.54 3.60 14.63
C CYS A 125 -3.29 3.13 15.88
N SER A 126 -4.05 4.06 16.46
CA SER A 126 -5.04 3.82 17.52
C SER A 126 -6.43 4.25 17.07
N LEU A 127 -7.45 3.42 17.33
CA LEU A 127 -8.86 3.78 17.13
C LEU A 127 -9.35 4.80 18.15
#